data_AF-A0A966HNM9-F1
#
_entry.id   AF-A0A966HNM9-F1
#
_cell.length_a   1.000
_cell.length_b   1.000
_cell.length_c   1.000
_cell.angle_alpha   90.00
_cell.angle_beta   90.00
_cell.angle_gamma   90.00
#
_symmetry.space_group_name_H-M   'P 1'
#
loop_
_entity.id
_entity.type
_entity.pdbx_description
1 polymer ?
#
loop_
_entity_poly.entity_id
_entity_poly.type
_entity_poly.pdbx_seq_one_letter_code
_entity_poly.pdbx_strand_id
1 'polypeptide(L)'
;FLEENPDVIKEELSYLYQKFLMPENIRVDAIFSKKTEMNLVPTESISDLSIIKKLPPLIKAYLRLGAKIGDGAVVDKLFKTTDVFIYLPFKAIKPEYLKKFSL
;
A
#
# COMPACT_ATOMS: atom_id res chain seq x y z
N PHE A 1 7.40 -0.78 4.40
CA PHE A 1 8.04 -2.10 4.20
C PHE A 1 9.36 -2.08 4.94
N LEU A 2 9.74 -3.17 5.63
CA LEU A 2 11.06 -3.30 6.26
C LEU A 2 12.12 -3.73 5.24
N GLU A 3 12.17 -3.00 4.13
CA GLU A 3 13.04 -3.21 2.97
C GLU A 3 13.24 -1.84 2.29
N GLU A 4 14.48 -1.47 2.02
CA GLU A 4 14.84 -0.18 1.42
C GLU A 4 15.11 -0.27 -0.08
N ASN A 5 15.27 -1.48 -0.63
CA ASN A 5 15.43 -1.71 -2.06
C ASN A 5 14.08 -2.04 -2.72
N PRO A 6 13.49 -1.12 -3.51
CA PRO A 6 12.21 -1.34 -4.17
C PRO A 6 12.19 -2.53 -5.12
N ASP A 7 13.33 -2.91 -5.71
CA ASP A 7 13.41 -4.04 -6.63
C ASP A 7 13.13 -5.39 -5.94
N VAL A 8 13.42 -5.49 -4.63
CA VAL A 8 13.16 -6.68 -3.82
C VAL A 8 11.67 -6.85 -3.54
N ILE A 9 10.92 -5.74 -3.45
CA ILE A 9 9.49 -5.69 -3.14
C ILE A 9 8.62 -5.20 -4.31
N LYS A 10 9.13 -5.29 -5.54
CA LYS A 10 8.49 -4.71 -6.74
C LYS A 10 7.13 -5.32 -7.06
N GLU A 11 6.94 -6.60 -6.74
CA GLU A 11 5.65 -7.30 -6.94
C GLU A 11 4.60 -6.72 -5.98
N GLU A 12 4.98 -6.52 -4.72
CA GLU A 12 4.14 -5.94 -3.68
C GLU A 12 3.77 -4.49 -4.00
N LEU A 13 4.74 -3.66 -4.40
CA LEU A 13 4.49 -2.28 -4.79
C LEU A 13 3.58 -2.19 -6.01
N SER A 14 3.83 -3.01 -7.04
CA SER A 14 3.01 -3.03 -8.26
C SER A 14 1.59 -3.49 -7.96
N TYR A 15 1.44 -4.50 -7.09
CA TYR A 15 0.14 -4.97 -6.66
C TYR A 15 -0.66 -3.90 -5.90
N LEU A 16 -0.01 -3.19 -4.98
CA LEU A 16 -0.65 -2.08 -4.25
C LEU A 16 -1.10 -0.97 -5.22
N TYR A 17 -0.26 -0.59 -6.17
CA TYR A 17 -0.60 0.40 -7.19
C TYR A 17 -1.76 -0.08 -8.08
N GLN A 18 -1.65 -1.26 -8.68
CA GLN A 18 -2.63 -1.73 -9.67
C GLN A 18 -4.01 -2.02 -9.05
N LYS A 19 -4.08 -2.47 -7.78
CA LYS A 19 -5.34 -2.91 -7.15
C LYS A 19 -5.91 -1.92 -6.13
N PHE A 20 -5.07 -1.09 -5.50
CA PHE A 20 -5.48 -0.27 -4.36
C PHE A 20 -5.21 1.22 -4.52
N LEU A 21 -4.74 1.69 -5.68
CA LEU A 21 -4.49 3.11 -5.94
C LEU A 21 -5.70 3.98 -5.60
N MET A 22 -5.42 5.12 -4.99
CA MET A 22 -6.42 6.12 -4.67
C MET A 22 -7.09 6.68 -5.93
N PRO A 23 -8.40 7.00 -5.84
CA PRO A 23 -9.11 7.64 -6.94
C PRO A 23 -8.53 9.04 -7.20
N GLU A 24 -8.49 9.43 -8.48
CA GLU A 24 -7.76 10.61 -8.96
C GLU A 24 -8.11 11.90 -8.23
N ASN A 25 -9.39 12.09 -7.89
CA ASN A 25 -9.90 13.31 -7.26
C ASN A 25 -9.36 13.58 -5.84
N ILE A 26 -8.76 12.58 -5.18
CA ILE A 26 -8.15 12.71 -3.85
C ILE A 26 -6.77 12.05 -3.78
N ARG A 27 -6.19 11.66 -4.92
CA ARG A 27 -4.93 10.90 -4.96
C ARG A 27 -3.81 11.77 -4.41
N VAL A 28 -3.11 11.24 -3.41
CA VAL A 28 -1.87 11.80 -2.89
C VAL A 28 -0.72 11.18 -3.65
N ASP A 29 0.25 12.01 -4.04
CA ASP A 29 1.51 11.57 -4.64
C ASP A 29 2.64 11.68 -3.61
N ALA A 30 3.60 10.75 -3.69
CA ALA A 30 4.84 10.83 -2.96
C ALA A 30 5.63 12.07 -3.39
N ILE A 31 6.39 12.63 -2.45
CA ILE A 31 7.21 13.83 -2.73
C ILE A 31 8.22 13.49 -3.83
N PHE A 32 8.19 14.25 -4.93
CA PHE A 32 8.98 14.01 -6.14
C PHE A 32 10.46 13.69 -5.86
N SER A 33 11.12 14.44 -4.97
CA SER A 33 12.55 14.25 -4.66
C SER A 33 12.87 12.93 -3.94
N LYS A 34 11.86 12.22 -3.43
CA LYS A 34 12.00 10.93 -2.73
C LYS A 34 11.09 9.85 -3.31
N LYS A 35 10.37 10.15 -4.40
CA LYS A 35 9.38 9.26 -5.00
C LYS A 35 10.08 8.06 -5.62
N THR A 36 9.52 6.90 -5.36
CA THR A 36 9.82 5.64 -6.02
C THR A 36 8.57 5.18 -6.72
N GLU A 37 8.69 4.87 -8.01
CA GLU A 37 7.61 4.32 -8.81
C GLU A 37 7.14 2.97 -8.23
N MET A 38 5.82 2.76 -8.22
CA MET A 38 5.25 1.52 -7.68
C MET A 38 4.83 0.55 -8.76
N ASN A 39 4.43 1.02 -9.95
CA ASN A 39 3.99 0.18 -11.07
C ASN A 39 5.19 -0.38 -11.88
N LEU A 40 6.00 -1.21 -11.23
CA LEU A 40 7.30 -1.66 -11.73
C LEU A 40 7.20 -2.92 -12.59
N VAL A 41 6.23 -3.79 -12.31
CA VAL A 41 6.05 -5.07 -13.01
C VAL A 41 4.57 -5.37 -13.27
N PRO A 42 4.23 -6.07 -14.37
CA PRO A 42 2.91 -6.66 -14.53
C PRO A 42 2.65 -7.68 -13.42
N THR A 43 1.45 -7.67 -12.80
CA THR A 43 1.08 -8.63 -11.75
C THR A 43 -0.01 -9.61 -12.16
N GLU A 44 -0.53 -9.50 -13.39
CA GLU A 44 -1.67 -10.27 -13.89
C GLU A 44 -1.39 -11.78 -13.99
N SER A 45 -0.12 -12.16 -14.20
CA SER A 45 0.31 -13.56 -14.24
C SER A 45 0.77 -14.10 -12.89
N ILE A 46 0.80 -13.27 -11.84
CA ILE A 46 1.23 -13.62 -10.50
C ILE A 46 -0.02 -13.86 -9.64
N SER A 47 0.00 -14.89 -8.78
CA SER A 47 -1.10 -15.13 -7.87
C SER A 47 -1.24 -14.00 -6.84
N ASP A 48 -2.39 -13.35 -6.79
CA ASP A 48 -2.72 -12.38 -5.72
C ASP A 48 -2.40 -12.93 -4.32
N LEU A 49 -2.71 -14.21 -4.09
CA LEU A 49 -2.46 -14.87 -2.80
C LEU A 49 -0.96 -14.92 -2.47
N SER A 50 -0.08 -15.16 -3.45
CA SER A 50 1.36 -15.22 -3.22
C SER A 50 1.92 -13.84 -2.88
N ILE A 51 1.44 -12.78 -3.54
CA ILE A 51 1.86 -11.40 -3.23
C ILE A 51 1.31 -10.97 -1.86
N ILE A 52 0.02 -11.21 -1.58
CA ILE A 52 -0.61 -10.86 -0.31
C ILE A 52 0.14 -11.52 0.87
N LYS A 53 0.62 -12.76 0.71
CA LYS A 53 1.42 -13.42 1.77
C LYS A 53 2.67 -12.64 2.14
N LYS A 54 3.34 -12.01 1.17
CA LYS A 54 4.55 -11.20 1.36
C LYS A 54 4.26 -9.80 1.93
N LEU A 55 3.05 -9.27 1.76
CA LEU A 55 2.69 -7.96 2.31
C LEU A 55 2.86 -7.91 3.84
N PRO A 56 3.37 -6.78 4.39
CA PRO A 56 3.43 -6.55 5.83
C PRO A 56 2.06 -6.74 6.52
N PRO A 57 2.01 -7.32 7.73
CA PRO A 57 0.76 -7.53 8.47
C PRO A 57 -0.10 -6.27 8.62
N LEU A 58 0.54 -5.12 8.86
CA LEU A 58 -0.13 -3.84 9.04
C LEU A 58 -0.83 -3.38 7.75
N ILE A 59 -0.13 -3.44 6.60
CA ILE A 59 -0.71 -3.10 5.30
C ILE A 59 -1.91 -4.01 5.03
N LYS A 60 -1.78 -5.33 5.23
CA LYS A 60 -2.90 -6.27 5.08
C LYS A 60 -4.12 -5.89 5.91
N ALA A 61 -3.92 -5.45 7.16
CA ALA A 61 -5.02 -5.04 8.03
C ALA A 61 -5.78 -3.83 7.44
N TYR A 62 -5.07 -2.81 6.96
CA TYR A 62 -5.70 -1.64 6.33
C TYR A 62 -6.43 -1.99 5.02
N LEU A 63 -5.83 -2.81 4.16
CA LEU A 63 -6.48 -3.23 2.92
C LEU A 63 -7.79 -3.99 3.18
N ARG A 64 -7.84 -4.84 4.22
CA ARG A 64 -9.07 -5.53 4.64
C ARG A 64 -10.18 -4.58 5.11
N LEU A 65 -9.81 -3.40 5.60
CA LEU A 65 -10.74 -2.35 6.00
C LEU A 65 -11.14 -1.43 4.83
N GLY A 66 -10.68 -1.71 3.61
CA GLY A 66 -11.01 -0.92 2.43
C GLY A 66 -10.10 0.28 2.20
N ALA A 67 -8.90 0.27 2.78
CA ALA A 67 -7.92 1.33 2.52
C ALA A 67 -7.48 1.40 1.05
N LYS A 68 -7.01 2.58 0.66
CA LYS A 68 -6.41 2.91 -0.63
C LYS A 68 -4.98 3.38 -0.43
N ILE A 69 -4.17 3.26 -1.47
CA ILE A 69 -2.75 3.58 -1.47
C ILE A 69 -2.47 4.79 -2.36
N GLY A 70 -1.63 5.71 -1.87
CA GLY A 70 -1.16 6.84 -2.67
C GLY A 70 -0.33 6.42 -3.88
N ASP A 71 -0.05 7.38 -4.75
CA ASP A 71 0.87 7.21 -5.87
C ASP A 71 2.31 7.36 -5.37
N GLY A 72 3.16 6.40 -5.72
CA GLY A 72 4.55 6.38 -5.29
C GLY A 72 4.78 5.92 -3.85
N ALA A 73 5.97 5.35 -3.66
CA ALA A 73 6.52 5.02 -2.36
C ALA A 73 7.71 5.96 -2.03
N VAL A 74 8.12 5.98 -0.77
CA VAL A 74 9.30 6.74 -0.31
C VAL A 74 10.29 5.79 0.34
N VAL A 75 11.53 5.77 -0.17
CA VAL A 75 12.62 5.02 0.47
C VAL A 75 13.26 5.88 1.57
N ASP A 76 13.23 5.37 2.80
CA ASP A 76 13.96 5.92 3.94
C ASP A 76 15.18 5.06 4.25
N LYS A 77 16.36 5.53 3.82
CA LYS A 77 17.64 4.85 4.01
C LYS A 77 18.13 4.86 5.47
N LEU A 78 17.67 5.80 6.30
CA LEU A 78 18.08 5.86 7.70
C LEU A 78 17.40 4.76 8.50
N PHE A 79 16.13 4.49 8.18
CA PHE A 79 15.34 3.45 8.84
C PHE A 79 15.32 2.11 8.07
N LYS A 80 15.90 2.08 6.88
CA LYS A 80 15.92 0.93 5.96
C LYS A 80 14.51 0.47 5.60
N THR A 81 13.65 1.43 5.26
CA THR A 81 12.24 1.19 4.92
C THR A 81 11.87 1.75 3.56
N THR A 82 10.81 1.19 2.99
CA THR A 82 10.07 1.77 1.87
C THR A 82 8.65 2.01 2.33
N ASP A 83 8.23 3.27 2.43
CA ASP A 83 6.95 3.65 3.00
C ASP A 83 5.94 4.01 1.91
N VAL A 84 4.68 3.68 2.17
CA VAL A 84 3.55 3.96 1.26
C VAL A 84 2.49 4.76 2.01
N PHE A 85 1.84 5.69 1.32
CA PHE A 85 0.73 6.44 1.90
C PHE A 85 -0.53 5.57 1.95
N ILE A 86 -1.19 5.48 3.11
CA ILE A 86 -2.43 4.72 3.31
C ILE A 86 -3.57 5.69 3.62
N TYR A 87 -4.63 5.64 2.82
CA TYR A 87 -5.89 6.33 3.06
C TYR A 87 -6.99 5.35 3.44
N LEU A 88 -7.51 5.44 4.66
CA LEU A 88 -8.66 4.66 5.11
C LEU A 88 -9.89 5.57 5.27
N PRO A 89 -10.82 5.58 4.31
CA PRO A 89 -12.05 6.33 4.47
C PRO A 89 -12.89 5.70 5.59
N PHE A 90 -13.31 6.49 6.58
CA PHE A 90 -14.10 6.02 7.72
C PHE A 90 -15.36 5.23 7.27
N LYS A 91 -16.01 5.71 6.20
CA LYS A 91 -17.20 5.05 5.61
C LYS A 91 -16.94 3.65 5.04
N ALA A 92 -15.69 3.28 4.76
CA ALA A 92 -15.34 1.92 4.32
C ALA A 92 -15.15 0.95 5.48
N ILE A 93 -14.98 1.45 6.71
CA ILE A 93 -14.84 0.61 7.89
C ILE A 93 -16.20 -0.03 8.19
N LYS A 94 -16.24 -1.36 8.18
CA LYS A 94 -17.49 -2.07 8.45
C LYS A 94 -17.94 -1.82 9.90
N PRO A 95 -19.25 -1.66 10.18
CA PRO A 95 -19.76 -1.38 11.52
C PRO A 95 -19.32 -2.39 12.59
N GLU A 96 -19.11 -3.66 12.22
CA GLU A 96 -18.66 -4.70 13.16
C GLU A 96 -17.24 -4.45 13.68
N TYR A 97 -16.39 -3.78 12.90
CA TYR A 97 -15.06 -3.38 13.34
C TYR A 97 -15.13 -2.16 14.27
N LEU A 98 -16.03 -1.21 14.03
CA LEU A 98 -16.20 -0.01 14.87
C LEU A 98 -16.65 -0.37 16.30
N LYS A 99 -17.52 -1.37 16.43
CA LYS A 99 -17.97 -1.91 17.74
C LYS A 99 -16.82 -2.33 18.66
N LYS A 100 -15.69 -2.77 18.11
CA LYS A 100 -14.50 -3.17 18.90
C LYS A 100 -13.76 -1.98 19.50
N PHE A 101 -13.98 -0.77 18.97
CA PHE A 101 -13.32 0.46 19.39
C PHE A 101 -14.27 1.43 20.10
N SER A 102 -15.49 0.99 20.46
CA SER A 102 -16.52 1.81 21.12
C SER A 102 -16.86 3.10 20.34
N LEU A 103 -16.77 3.03 19.00
CA LEU A 103 -17.15 4.08 18.04
C LEU A 103 -18.41 3.68 17.26
#